data_AF-A0A439LXM1-F1
#
_entry.id   AF-A0A439LXM1-F1
#
_cell.length_a   1.000
_cell.length_b   1.000
_cell.length_c   1.000
_cell.angle_alpha   90.00
_cell.angle_beta   90.00
_cell.angle_gamma   90.00
#
_symmetry.space_group_name_H-M   'P 1'
#
loop_
_entity.id
_entity.type
_entity.pdbx_description
1 polymer ?
#
loop_
_entity_poly.entity_id
_entity_poly.type
_entity_poly.pdbx_seq_one_letter_code
_entity_poly.pdbx_strand_id
1 'polypeptide(L)'
;MTTPSSSDNLFAGIAKTAAPAPAPVTKELVIPDADPAPAPQMSELDMLKQRAAVMGVKHSNNISVEALRKKIDAKLEGEAETAEENQAEADVVEEASLANSTVSAEQIAAAQAILAAAGVGSAGPAGSAATGPKISPARVMTLREKLYKEEMALVRLRITNLDPKKKDLPGEIFTVANEVLGAVRKYIPYGEVTDNGYHVPMCIYRQLDERKFLSIKVRKNAKQQEVVETTWAREFALEVLPALTEVELARLAAAQAAAGGISDNA
;
A
#
# COMPACT_ATOMS: atom_id res chain seq x y z
N MET A 1 -57.21 -45.63 50.18
CA MET A 1 -57.25 -44.18 50.47
C MET A 1 -55.82 -43.67 50.40
N THR A 2 -55.38 -42.60 49.75
CA THR A 2 -55.87 -41.68 48.72
C THR A 2 -54.62 -40.84 48.33
N THR A 3 -54.24 -40.88 47.06
CA THR A 3 -53.41 -39.96 46.20
C THR A 3 -52.16 -39.17 46.67
N PRO A 4 -51.18 -38.96 45.75
CA PRO A 4 -49.96 -38.13 45.88
C PRO A 4 -50.14 -36.68 45.38
N SER A 5 -49.25 -35.73 45.76
CA SER A 5 -49.23 -34.37 45.18
C SER A 5 -47.87 -33.65 45.28
N SER A 6 -47.49 -33.04 44.15
CA SER A 6 -46.58 -31.90 43.91
C SER A 6 -45.07 -32.08 44.15
N SER A 7 -44.18 -31.73 43.23
CA SER A 7 -44.29 -31.30 41.82
C SER A 7 -42.85 -31.17 41.30
N ASP A 8 -42.32 -32.27 40.77
CA ASP A 8 -41.29 -32.23 39.73
C ASP A 8 -41.93 -31.66 38.48
N ASN A 9 -41.59 -30.44 38.07
CA ASN A 9 -41.79 -29.91 36.70
C ASN A 9 -41.15 -28.53 36.56
N LEU A 10 -39.87 -28.46 36.21
CA LEU A 10 -39.20 -27.22 35.79
C LEU A 10 -38.43 -27.33 34.46
N PHE A 11 -38.65 -28.39 33.69
CA PHE A 11 -37.95 -28.64 32.41
C PHE A 11 -38.87 -29.05 31.24
N ALA A 12 -40.10 -28.51 31.20
CA ALA A 12 -41.00 -28.65 30.06
C ALA A 12 -41.20 -27.29 29.38
N GLY A 13 -40.34 -26.93 28.41
CA GLY A 13 -40.45 -25.62 27.79
C GLY A 13 -39.59 -25.31 26.56
N ILE A 14 -39.01 -26.30 25.87
CA ILE A 14 -38.36 -26.06 24.56
C ILE A 14 -39.14 -26.83 23.49
N ALA A 15 -40.28 -26.26 23.11
CA ALA A 15 -41.02 -26.69 21.94
C ALA A 15 -40.23 -26.30 20.69
N LYS A 16 -39.73 -27.33 20.00
CA LYS A 16 -39.17 -27.34 18.67
C LYS A 16 -40.25 -26.88 17.66
N THR A 17 -40.27 -25.60 17.31
CA THR A 17 -41.05 -25.08 16.17
C THR A 17 -40.32 -25.43 14.88
N ALA A 18 -40.76 -26.52 14.25
CA ALA A 18 -40.39 -26.89 12.90
C ALA A 18 -41.01 -25.88 11.92
N ALA A 19 -40.16 -25.18 11.17
CA ALA A 19 -40.57 -24.33 10.06
C ALA A 19 -41.17 -25.19 8.93
N PRO A 20 -42.40 -24.90 8.44
CA PRO A 20 -42.90 -25.51 7.23
C PRO A 20 -42.34 -24.78 6.00
N ALA A 21 -41.74 -25.57 5.10
CA ALA A 21 -41.30 -25.14 3.78
C ALA A 21 -42.49 -24.64 2.94
N PRO A 22 -42.41 -23.47 2.28
CA PRO A 22 -43.41 -23.07 1.31
C PRO A 22 -43.11 -23.68 -0.07
N ALA A 23 -44.01 -24.54 -0.53
CA ALA A 23 -44.08 -25.03 -1.90
C ALA A 23 -44.49 -23.91 -2.89
N PRO A 24 -44.11 -24.02 -4.18
CA PRO A 24 -44.10 -22.91 -5.13
C PRO A 24 -45.50 -22.55 -5.63
N VAL A 25 -45.87 -21.27 -5.49
CA VAL A 25 -47.07 -20.71 -6.10
C VAL A 25 -46.73 -20.26 -7.52
N THR A 26 -47.11 -21.08 -8.50
CA THR A 26 -47.28 -20.67 -9.89
C THR A 26 -48.37 -19.60 -9.94
N LYS A 27 -47.96 -18.34 -10.10
CA LYS A 27 -48.84 -17.25 -10.50
C LYS A 27 -48.42 -16.79 -11.88
N GLU A 28 -49.11 -17.34 -12.85
CA GLU A 28 -49.13 -16.91 -14.24
C GLU A 28 -49.66 -15.46 -14.25
N LEU A 29 -48.75 -14.51 -14.46
CA LEU A 29 -49.07 -13.11 -14.69
C LEU A 29 -48.82 -12.84 -16.17
N VAL A 30 -49.94 -12.85 -16.88
CA VAL A 30 -50.16 -12.24 -18.19
C VAL A 30 -49.52 -10.85 -18.19
N ILE A 31 -48.48 -10.67 -19.00
CA ILE A 31 -48.00 -9.35 -19.40
C ILE A 31 -48.76 -8.99 -20.69
N PRO A 32 -49.52 -7.90 -20.70
CA PRO A 32 -50.23 -7.44 -21.89
C PRO A 32 -49.25 -6.93 -22.94
N ASP A 33 -49.57 -7.23 -24.21
CA ASP A 33 -48.96 -6.63 -25.39
C ASP A 33 -48.84 -5.11 -25.24
N ALA A 34 -47.60 -4.64 -25.13
CA ALA A 34 -47.22 -3.25 -25.22
C ALA A 34 -46.07 -3.15 -26.22
N ASP A 35 -46.25 -2.25 -27.17
CA ASP A 35 -45.48 -1.97 -28.37
C ASP A 35 -43.95 -2.19 -28.28
N PRO A 36 -43.30 -2.64 -29.37
CA PRO A 36 -41.86 -2.87 -29.39
C PRO A 36 -41.12 -1.56 -29.17
N ALA A 37 -40.48 -1.45 -28.00
CA ALA A 37 -39.53 -0.38 -27.71
C ALA A 37 -38.47 -0.30 -28.82
N PRO A 38 -38.15 0.90 -29.36
CA PRO A 38 -37.14 1.03 -30.39
C PRO A 38 -35.81 0.52 -29.82
N ALA A 39 -35.17 -0.40 -30.56
CA ALA A 39 -33.87 -0.96 -30.21
C ALA A 39 -32.90 0.16 -29.78
N PRO A 40 -32.02 -0.09 -28.78
CA PRO A 40 -31.03 0.89 -28.38
C PRO A 40 -30.17 1.21 -29.60
N GLN A 41 -30.41 2.37 -30.20
CA GLN A 41 -29.66 2.84 -31.35
C GLN A 41 -28.24 3.07 -30.86
N MET A 42 -27.35 2.11 -31.13
CA MET A 42 -25.94 2.23 -30.81
C MET A 42 -25.44 3.54 -31.39
N SER A 43 -24.72 4.32 -30.59
CA SER A 43 -24.24 5.61 -31.05
C SER A 43 -23.22 5.42 -32.19
N GLU A 44 -23.18 6.36 -33.13
CA GLU A 44 -22.26 6.35 -34.28
C GLU A 44 -20.78 6.17 -33.85
N LEU A 45 -20.45 6.72 -32.69
CA LEU A 45 -19.13 6.60 -32.06
C LEU A 45 -18.84 5.15 -31.64
N ASP A 46 -19.80 4.47 -31.03
CA ASP A 46 -19.64 3.08 -30.57
C ASP A 46 -19.44 2.12 -31.75
N MET A 47 -20.16 2.34 -32.86
CA MET A 47 -19.96 1.58 -34.10
C MET A 47 -18.54 1.76 -34.65
N LEU A 48 -18.00 2.98 -34.59
CA LEU A 48 -16.63 3.27 -35.03
C LEU A 48 -15.57 2.68 -34.10
N LYS A 49 -15.79 2.68 -32.77
CA LYS A 49 -14.91 2.02 -31.80
C LYS A 49 -14.86 0.51 -32.01
N GLN A 50 -16.01 -0.09 -32.27
CA GLN A 50 -16.11 -1.52 -32.57
C GLN A 50 -15.38 -1.86 -33.89
N ARG A 51 -15.56 -1.04 -34.93
CA ARG A 51 -14.83 -1.18 -36.20
C ARG A 51 -13.32 -0.99 -36.02
N ALA A 52 -12.89 -0.01 -35.24
CA ALA A 52 -11.48 0.22 -34.92
C ALA A 52 -10.86 -0.96 -34.15
N ALA A 53 -11.61 -1.56 -33.21
CA ALA A 53 -11.17 -2.73 -32.46
C ALA A 53 -11.00 -3.97 -33.35
N VAL A 54 -11.92 -4.18 -34.30
CA VAL A 54 -11.82 -5.26 -35.29
C VAL A 54 -10.61 -5.05 -36.21
N MET A 55 -10.34 -3.81 -36.61
CA MET A 55 -9.18 -3.45 -37.47
C MET A 55 -7.88 -3.25 -36.69
N GLY A 56 -7.86 -3.50 -35.38
CA GLY A 56 -6.66 -3.34 -34.53
C GLY A 56 -6.16 -1.90 -34.37
N VAL A 57 -6.98 -0.90 -34.68
CA VAL A 57 -6.62 0.53 -34.59
C VAL A 57 -6.71 1.00 -33.13
N LYS A 58 -5.56 1.26 -32.52
CA LYS A 58 -5.48 1.86 -31.18
C LYS A 58 -5.97 3.32 -31.19
N HIS A 59 -6.97 3.59 -30.36
CA HIS A 59 -7.55 4.91 -30.13
C HIS A 59 -7.71 5.18 -28.62
N SER A 60 -7.80 6.45 -28.24
CA SER A 60 -8.05 6.88 -26.87
C SER A 60 -9.55 6.85 -26.53
N ASN A 61 -9.89 6.72 -25.24
CA ASN A 61 -11.28 6.60 -24.78
C ASN A 61 -12.17 7.80 -25.19
N ASN A 62 -11.58 9.00 -25.23
CA ASN A 62 -12.24 10.28 -25.55
C ASN A 62 -11.77 10.86 -26.89
N ILE A 63 -11.86 10.09 -27.98
CA ILE A 63 -11.54 10.56 -29.34
C ILE A 63 -12.80 11.11 -30.04
N SER A 64 -12.64 12.12 -30.90
CA SER A 64 -13.73 12.63 -31.74
C SER A 64 -14.09 11.67 -32.87
N VAL A 65 -15.35 11.71 -33.32
CA VAL A 65 -15.89 10.86 -34.40
C VAL A 65 -15.07 11.02 -35.69
N GLU A 66 -14.70 12.25 -36.05
CA GLU A 66 -13.93 12.57 -37.26
C GLU A 66 -12.49 12.04 -37.21
N ALA A 67 -11.81 12.19 -36.07
CA ALA A 67 -10.45 11.69 -35.90
C ALA A 67 -10.40 10.16 -35.91
N LEU A 68 -11.42 9.50 -35.37
CA LEU A 68 -11.51 8.04 -35.38
C LEU A 68 -11.80 7.50 -36.78
N ARG A 69 -12.67 8.17 -37.57
CA ARG A 69 -12.90 7.85 -38.99
C ARG A 69 -11.61 7.94 -39.80
N LYS A 70 -10.94 9.08 -39.74
CA LYS A 70 -9.68 9.32 -40.48
C LYS A 70 -8.62 8.26 -40.17
N LYS A 71 -8.57 7.76 -38.93
CA LYS A 71 -7.61 6.74 -38.51
C LYS A 71 -7.98 5.33 -38.99
N ILE A 72 -9.28 5.02 -39.07
CA ILE A 72 -9.77 3.76 -39.65
C ILE A 72 -9.53 3.76 -41.16
N ASP A 73 -9.81 4.87 -41.84
CA ASP A 73 -9.64 5.02 -43.29
C ASP A 73 -8.15 4.96 -43.66
N ALA A 74 -7.27 5.64 -42.91
CA ALA A 74 -5.83 5.55 -43.13
C ALA A 74 -5.26 4.14 -42.92
N LYS A 75 -5.87 3.33 -42.02
CA LYS A 75 -5.46 1.93 -41.83
C LYS A 75 -5.99 1.03 -42.95
N LEU A 76 -7.17 1.34 -43.50
CA LEU A 76 -7.78 0.63 -44.62
C LEU A 76 -7.07 0.94 -45.95
N GLU A 77 -6.64 2.18 -46.13
CA GLU A 77 -5.79 2.63 -47.25
C GLU A 77 -4.36 2.12 -47.10
N GLY A 78 -3.82 2.12 -45.87
CA GLY A 78 -2.45 1.69 -45.56
C GLY A 78 -2.20 0.18 -45.48
N GLU A 79 -3.18 -0.67 -45.81
CA GLU A 79 -2.99 -2.12 -45.97
C GLU A 79 -2.92 -2.58 -47.43
N ALA A 80 -3.08 -1.67 -48.40
CA ALA A 80 -2.85 -1.94 -49.82
C ALA A 80 -1.35 -1.87 -50.23
N GLU A 81 -0.47 -1.37 -49.35
CA GLU A 81 0.98 -1.27 -49.58
C GLU A 81 1.71 -1.86 -48.36
N THR A 82 2.03 -3.15 -48.42
CA THR A 82 2.74 -3.84 -47.33
C THR A 82 4.26 -3.65 -47.48
N ALA A 83 4.91 -3.35 -46.35
CA ALA A 83 6.31 -3.63 -46.04
C ALA A 83 7.42 -3.08 -46.96
N GLU A 84 8.12 -2.03 -46.48
CA GLU A 84 9.58 -2.00 -46.36
C GLU A 84 10.06 -0.76 -45.58
N GLU A 85 11.08 -1.00 -44.75
CA GLU A 85 12.09 -0.06 -44.21
C GLU A 85 11.85 0.86 -42.98
N ASN A 86 12.99 0.99 -42.29
CA ASN A 86 13.28 1.47 -40.95
C ASN A 86 13.55 2.99 -40.89
N GLN A 87 13.44 3.52 -39.67
CA GLN A 87 14.26 4.58 -39.06
C GLN A 87 14.71 5.78 -39.93
N ALA A 88 14.20 6.97 -39.61
CA ALA A 88 15.02 8.19 -39.50
C ALA A 88 14.25 9.29 -38.75
N GLU A 89 14.91 9.87 -37.75
CA GLU A 89 14.53 11.09 -37.02
C GLU A 89 14.89 12.38 -37.82
N ALA A 90 14.32 13.49 -37.32
CA ALA A 90 14.67 14.92 -37.45
C ALA A 90 13.66 15.76 -38.27
N ASP A 91 12.74 16.49 -37.62
CA ASP A 91 12.82 17.89 -37.08
C ASP A 91 12.36 18.91 -38.16
N VAL A 92 11.57 19.98 -37.93
CA VAL A 92 11.80 21.12 -37.01
C VAL A 92 10.54 22.01 -36.80
N VAL A 93 10.43 22.59 -35.57
CA VAL A 93 9.83 23.89 -35.07
C VAL A 93 8.36 24.29 -35.36
N GLU A 94 7.57 24.92 -34.48
CA GLU A 94 7.85 26.10 -33.62
C GLU A 94 6.80 26.34 -32.48
N GLU A 95 7.28 27.09 -31.46
CA GLU A 95 6.79 27.75 -30.22
C GLU A 95 5.31 27.88 -29.75
N ALA A 96 5.13 27.70 -28.43
CA ALA A 96 4.53 28.60 -27.40
C ALA A 96 4.37 27.82 -26.06
N SER A 97 4.47 28.30 -24.82
CA SER A 97 4.81 29.57 -24.14
C SER A 97 5.00 29.27 -22.62
N LEU A 98 5.66 30.18 -21.88
CA LEU A 98 6.15 30.05 -20.50
C LEU A 98 5.09 29.99 -19.38
N ALA A 99 5.42 29.33 -18.25
CA ALA A 99 5.35 29.89 -16.88
C ALA A 99 5.87 28.93 -15.78
N ASN A 100 7.04 29.19 -15.17
CA ASN A 100 7.18 29.22 -13.70
C ASN A 100 8.53 29.74 -13.18
N SER A 101 8.44 30.79 -12.36
CA SER A 101 9.20 31.14 -11.14
C SER A 101 10.72 31.21 -11.14
N THR A 102 11.19 32.44 -11.31
CA THR A 102 12.51 32.99 -10.96
C THR A 102 12.74 32.99 -9.44
N VAL A 103 13.82 32.33 -8.99
CA VAL A 103 14.52 32.67 -7.74
C VAL A 103 15.83 33.34 -8.11
N SER A 104 16.03 34.54 -7.57
CA SER A 104 17.03 35.53 -8.00
C SER A 104 18.47 35.11 -7.68
N ALA A 105 19.34 35.31 -8.67
CA ALA A 105 20.74 34.92 -8.73
C ALA A 105 21.70 35.72 -7.82
N GLU A 106 21.20 36.54 -6.89
CA GLU A 106 22.06 37.33 -5.99
C GLU A 106 22.37 36.60 -4.66
N GLN A 107 21.63 35.53 -4.32
CA GLN A 107 21.83 34.82 -3.04
C GLN A 107 22.88 33.70 -3.08
N ILE A 108 23.30 33.26 -4.26
CA ILE A 108 24.30 32.17 -4.41
C ILE A 108 25.74 32.72 -4.44
N ALA A 109 25.94 33.99 -4.81
CA ALA A 109 27.26 34.61 -4.89
C ALA A 109 27.87 34.99 -3.53
N ALA A 110 27.04 35.26 -2.51
CA ALA A 110 27.52 35.62 -1.17
C ALA A 110 28.00 34.43 -0.32
N ALA A 111 27.60 33.20 -0.68
CA ALA A 111 27.99 31.99 0.06
C ALA A 111 29.36 31.43 -0.37
N GLN A 112 29.89 31.84 -1.52
CA GLN A 112 31.17 31.33 -2.07
C GLN A 112 32.39 32.16 -1.66
N ALA A 113 32.23 33.31 -1.01
CA ALA A 113 33.35 34.16 -0.58
C ALA A 113 33.96 33.78 0.80
N ILE A 114 33.30 32.93 1.59
CA ILE A 114 33.79 32.54 2.94
C ILE A 114 34.62 31.25 2.92
N LEU A 115 34.64 30.49 1.82
CA LEU A 115 35.36 29.22 1.71
C LEU A 115 36.80 29.34 1.17
N ALA A 116 37.26 30.55 0.82
CA ALA A 116 38.54 30.77 0.12
C ALA A 116 39.75 31.12 1.04
N ALA A 117 39.59 31.11 2.38
CA ALA A 117 40.63 31.58 3.31
C ALA A 117 41.41 30.47 4.07
N ALA A 118 41.22 29.18 3.76
CA ALA A 118 41.97 28.10 4.42
C ALA A 118 42.71 27.23 3.38
N GLY A 119 43.89 27.71 2.97
CA GLY A 119 44.85 26.89 2.24
C GLY A 119 45.70 26.05 3.19
N VAL A 120 45.71 24.73 3.00
CA VAL A 120 46.88 23.87 3.20
C VAL A 120 46.86 22.81 2.10
N GLY A 121 47.90 22.81 1.26
CA GLY A 121 48.10 21.83 0.19
C GLY A 121 49.04 20.69 0.59
N SER A 122 48.88 19.56 -0.10
CA SER A 122 49.95 18.70 -0.65
C SER A 122 49.27 17.70 -1.60
N ALA A 123 49.47 17.82 -2.92
CA ALA A 123 50.49 17.15 -3.74
C ALA A 123 50.26 15.61 -3.87
N GLY A 124 49.75 15.17 -5.04
CA GLY A 124 49.30 13.80 -5.40
C GLY A 124 50.41 12.78 -5.73
N PRO A 125 50.27 11.86 -6.73
CA PRO A 125 49.15 11.58 -7.64
C PRO A 125 48.86 10.07 -7.92
N ALA A 126 47.93 9.82 -8.86
CA ALA A 126 47.83 8.67 -9.79
C ALA A 126 46.88 7.49 -9.46
N GLY A 127 45.81 7.41 -10.25
CA GLY A 127 45.41 6.16 -10.92
C GLY A 127 44.31 5.31 -10.29
N SER A 128 43.04 5.67 -10.51
CA SER A 128 42.05 4.71 -11.03
C SER A 128 40.83 5.45 -11.57
N ALA A 129 40.47 5.09 -12.79
CA ALA A 129 39.47 5.73 -13.60
C ALA A 129 38.10 5.76 -12.92
N ALA A 130 37.55 6.96 -12.81
CA ALA A 130 36.16 7.22 -12.50
C ALA A 130 35.25 6.60 -13.56
N THR A 131 34.72 5.40 -13.28
CA THR A 131 33.46 4.97 -13.87
C THR A 131 32.36 5.55 -13.00
N GLY A 132 31.92 6.76 -13.31
CA GLY A 132 30.69 7.30 -12.74
C GLY A 132 29.53 6.36 -13.10
N PRO A 133 28.65 5.97 -12.15
CA PRO A 133 27.53 5.11 -12.45
C PRO A 133 26.60 5.82 -13.44
N LYS A 134 26.46 5.25 -14.64
CA LYS A 134 25.48 5.72 -15.63
C LYS A 134 24.08 5.49 -15.07
N ILE A 135 23.41 6.57 -14.71
CA ILE A 135 22.01 6.56 -14.26
C ILE A 135 21.15 6.38 -15.51
N SER A 136 20.75 5.14 -15.78
CA SER A 136 19.72 4.81 -16.76
C SER A 136 18.34 5.24 -16.23
N PRO A 137 17.39 5.65 -17.11
CA PRO A 137 16.11 6.18 -16.69
C PRO A 137 15.31 5.14 -15.91
N ALA A 138 14.90 5.51 -14.70
CA ALA A 138 14.22 4.62 -13.75
C ALA A 138 12.91 4.07 -14.35
N ARG A 139 12.81 2.74 -14.45
CA ARG A 139 11.57 2.04 -14.80
C ARG A 139 10.48 2.44 -13.81
N VAL A 140 9.37 2.96 -14.32
CA VAL A 140 8.19 3.31 -13.50
C VAL A 140 7.72 2.04 -12.77
N MET A 141 7.83 2.04 -11.44
CA MET A 141 7.46 0.88 -10.62
C MET A 141 5.95 0.62 -10.74
N THR A 142 5.59 -0.66 -10.88
CA THR A 142 4.18 -1.06 -10.84
C THR A 142 3.57 -0.73 -9.48
N LEU A 143 2.24 -0.52 -9.40
CA LEU A 143 1.57 -0.23 -8.13
C LEU A 143 1.89 -1.30 -7.07
N ARG A 144 1.87 -2.58 -7.47
CA ARG A 144 2.20 -3.71 -6.60
C ARG A 144 3.62 -3.63 -6.03
N GLU A 145 4.61 -3.27 -6.86
CA GLU A 145 6.00 -3.11 -6.43
C GLU A 145 6.18 -1.96 -5.44
N LYS A 146 5.46 -0.86 -5.62
CA LYS A 146 5.49 0.28 -4.68
C LYS A 146 4.96 -0.15 -3.32
N LEU A 147 3.78 -0.76 -3.28
CA LEU A 147 3.19 -1.28 -2.04
C LEU A 147 4.13 -2.28 -1.36
N TYR A 148 4.76 -3.18 -2.12
CA TYR A 148 5.72 -4.14 -1.56
C TYR A 148 6.91 -3.45 -0.91
N LYS A 149 7.51 -2.47 -1.59
CA LYS A 149 8.68 -1.74 -1.06
C LYS A 149 8.34 -0.88 0.16
N GLU A 150 7.17 -0.24 0.15
CA GLU A 150 6.69 0.57 1.28
C GLU A 150 6.42 -0.29 2.52
N GLU A 151 5.74 -1.43 2.35
CA GLU A 151 5.31 -2.28 3.46
C GLU A 151 6.45 -3.16 4.01
N MET A 152 7.41 -3.53 3.15
CA MET A 152 8.61 -4.26 3.55
C MET A 152 9.74 -3.33 4.01
N ALA A 153 9.53 -2.01 4.01
CA ALA A 153 10.49 -1.07 4.57
C ALA A 153 10.73 -1.39 6.06
N LEU A 154 12.00 -1.50 6.45
CA LEU A 154 12.39 -1.81 7.82
C LEU A 154 12.38 -0.53 8.65
N VAL A 155 11.59 -0.55 9.72
CA VAL A 155 11.56 0.52 10.71
C VAL A 155 12.24 0.03 11.97
N ARG A 156 13.15 0.83 12.50
CA ARG A 156 13.83 0.57 13.78
C ARG A 156 12.95 1.05 14.92
N LEU A 157 12.53 0.12 15.78
CA LEU A 157 11.55 0.36 16.83
C LEU A 157 12.08 -0.08 18.19
N ARG A 158 11.76 0.70 19.21
CA ARG A 158 11.71 0.24 20.60
C ARG A 158 10.26 -0.03 20.98
N ILE A 159 10.00 -1.19 21.56
CA ILE A 159 8.65 -1.70 21.80
C ILE A 159 8.47 -2.03 23.27
N THR A 160 7.51 -1.38 23.90
CA THR A 160 7.09 -1.65 25.28
C THR A 160 5.63 -2.07 25.30
N ASN A 161 5.31 -3.11 26.09
CA ASN A 161 3.93 -3.60 26.24
C ASN A 161 3.24 -2.88 27.40
N LEU A 162 2.11 -2.21 27.10
CA LEU A 162 1.33 -1.47 28.08
C LEU A 162 0.15 -2.27 28.64
N ASP A 163 -0.22 -3.40 28.03
CA ASP A 163 -1.30 -4.24 28.54
C ASP A 163 -0.83 -5.05 29.76
N PRO A 164 -1.43 -4.86 30.94
CA PRO A 164 -1.07 -5.61 32.14
C PRO A 164 -1.28 -7.13 32.00
N LYS A 165 -2.13 -7.59 31.07
CA LYS A 165 -2.36 -9.03 30.84
C LYS A 165 -1.21 -9.71 30.11
N LYS A 166 -0.41 -8.96 29.35
CA LYS A 166 0.62 -9.48 28.45
C LYS A 166 2.02 -8.94 28.76
N LYS A 167 2.17 -8.15 29.82
CA LYS A 167 3.43 -7.55 30.23
C LYS A 167 4.55 -8.56 30.53
N ASP A 168 4.18 -9.76 30.99
CA ASP A 168 5.15 -10.79 31.42
C ASP A 168 5.64 -11.65 30.23
N LEU A 169 5.09 -11.44 29.02
CA LEU A 169 5.51 -12.17 27.83
C LEU A 169 6.76 -11.52 27.22
N PRO A 170 7.79 -12.33 26.88
CA PRO A 170 9.03 -11.80 26.30
C PRO A 170 8.85 -11.32 24.85
N GLY A 171 7.78 -11.74 24.17
CA GLY A 171 7.48 -11.35 22.80
C GLY A 171 6.30 -12.13 22.21
N GLU A 172 5.84 -11.71 21.04
CA GLU A 172 4.75 -12.33 20.29
C GLU A 172 5.14 -12.49 18.81
N ILE A 173 4.62 -13.52 18.15
CA ILE A 173 4.76 -13.67 16.70
C ILE A 173 3.60 -12.93 16.04
N PHE A 174 3.91 -11.90 15.27
CA PHE A 174 2.93 -11.20 14.47
C PHE A 174 2.86 -11.81 13.08
N THR A 175 1.64 -11.99 12.60
CA THR A 175 1.34 -12.49 11.25
C THR A 175 0.42 -11.51 10.56
N VAL A 176 0.90 -10.89 9.49
CA VAL A 176 0.11 -10.04 8.59
C VAL A 176 -0.03 -10.79 7.27
N ALA A 177 -1.26 -11.05 6.84
CA ALA A 177 -1.54 -11.71 5.56
C ALA A 177 -2.34 -10.78 4.66
N ASN A 178 -1.80 -10.49 3.48
CA ASN A 178 -2.45 -9.69 2.44
C ASN A 178 -2.20 -10.32 1.07
N GLU A 179 -3.14 -10.22 0.14
CA GLU A 179 -3.03 -10.74 -1.24
C GLU A 179 -1.84 -10.12 -2.02
N VAL A 180 -1.52 -8.86 -1.73
CA VAL A 180 -0.44 -8.13 -2.40
C VAL A 180 0.94 -8.51 -1.89
N LEU A 181 1.09 -8.73 -0.58
CA LEU A 181 2.37 -8.97 0.09
C LEU A 181 2.63 -10.45 0.43
N GLY A 182 1.59 -11.28 0.43
CA GLY A 182 1.61 -12.60 1.04
C GLY A 182 1.45 -12.54 2.56
N ALA A 183 1.93 -13.59 3.24
CA ALA A 183 1.94 -13.69 4.70
C ALA A 183 3.34 -13.36 5.25
N VAL A 184 3.46 -12.25 5.96
CA VAL A 184 4.69 -11.84 6.66
C VAL A 184 4.56 -12.22 8.13
N ARG A 185 5.49 -13.05 8.61
CA ARG A 185 5.52 -13.54 10.00
C ARG A 185 6.85 -13.17 10.64
N LYS A 186 6.82 -12.46 11.77
CA LYS A 186 8.04 -12.09 12.50
C LYS A 186 7.80 -12.20 14.01
N TYR A 187 8.75 -12.80 14.70
CA TYR A 187 8.81 -12.74 16.16
C TYR A 187 9.29 -11.36 16.59
N ILE A 188 8.53 -10.72 17.47
CA ILE A 188 8.82 -9.40 18.00
C ILE A 188 9.00 -9.52 19.51
N PRO A 189 10.23 -9.31 20.01
CA PRO A 189 10.46 -9.24 21.44
C PRO A 189 9.92 -7.93 22.01
N TYR A 190 9.57 -7.94 23.29
CA TYR A 190 9.15 -6.77 24.06
C TYR A 190 10.20 -6.41 25.13
N GLY A 191 10.22 -5.15 25.55
CA GLY A 191 11.05 -4.69 26.66
C GLY A 191 12.51 -4.41 26.27
N GLU A 192 13.43 -4.65 27.21
CA GLU A 192 14.84 -4.23 27.14
C GLU A 192 15.60 -4.79 25.93
N VAL A 193 15.17 -5.93 25.39
CA VAL A 193 15.77 -6.53 24.18
C VAL A 193 15.65 -5.59 22.97
N THR A 194 14.64 -4.70 22.97
CA THR A 194 14.41 -3.73 21.89
C THR A 194 15.11 -2.39 22.11
N ASP A 195 15.90 -2.20 23.17
CA ASP A 195 16.53 -0.91 23.47
C ASP A 195 17.57 -0.49 22.43
N ASN A 196 18.24 -1.47 21.83
CA ASN A 196 19.18 -1.27 20.72
C ASN A 196 18.46 -1.04 19.37
N GLY A 197 17.13 -1.02 19.36
CA GLY A 197 16.28 -0.85 18.20
C GLY A 197 16.15 -2.14 17.39
N TYR A 198 14.95 -2.70 17.40
CA TYR A 198 14.61 -3.89 16.63
C TYR A 198 14.03 -3.50 15.27
N HIS A 199 14.48 -4.16 14.20
CA HIS A 199 14.02 -3.85 12.84
C HIS A 199 12.77 -4.69 12.51
N VAL A 200 11.66 -4.00 12.22
CA VAL A 200 10.38 -4.63 11.90
C VAL A 200 9.87 -4.07 10.57
N PRO A 201 9.27 -4.91 9.69
CA PRO A 201 8.59 -4.44 8.49
C PRO A 201 7.45 -3.46 8.82
N MET A 202 7.25 -2.46 7.97
CA MET A 202 6.22 -1.43 8.12
C MET A 202 4.81 -2.01 8.27
N CYS A 203 4.50 -3.11 7.58
CA CYS A 203 3.19 -3.77 7.69
C CYS A 203 2.88 -4.23 9.12
N ILE A 204 3.88 -4.75 9.83
CA ILE A 204 3.72 -5.19 11.22
C ILE A 204 3.73 -3.98 12.17
N TYR A 205 4.52 -2.95 11.87
CA TYR A 205 4.45 -1.69 12.62
C TYR A 205 3.03 -1.09 12.63
N ARG A 206 2.37 -1.04 11.47
CA ARG A 206 0.98 -0.56 11.38
C ARG A 206 0.04 -1.42 12.21
N GLN A 207 0.18 -2.74 12.15
CA GLN A 207 -0.60 -3.66 12.98
C GLN A 207 -0.38 -3.42 14.48
N LEU A 208 0.87 -3.14 14.91
CA LEU A 208 1.19 -2.84 16.31
C LEU A 208 0.58 -1.50 16.77
N ASP A 209 0.62 -0.46 15.93
CA ASP A 209 0.09 0.87 16.27
C ASP A 209 -1.45 0.87 16.41
N GLU A 210 -2.11 0.04 15.61
CA GLU A 210 -3.58 -0.09 15.61
C GLU A 210 -4.11 -0.91 16.80
N ARG A 211 -3.28 -1.77 17.41
CA ARG A 211 -3.68 -2.62 18.54
C ARG A 211 -3.97 -1.77 19.78
N LYS A 212 -5.20 -1.91 20.29
CA LYS A 212 -5.71 -1.20 21.47
C LYS A 212 -6.31 -2.19 22.46
N PHE A 213 -6.18 -1.89 23.74
CA PHE A 213 -6.85 -2.60 24.82
C PHE A 213 -7.82 -1.68 25.56
N LEU A 214 -8.81 -2.30 26.19
CA LEU A 214 -9.80 -1.59 26.97
C LEU A 214 -9.25 -1.38 28.39
N SER A 215 -8.88 -0.13 28.70
CA SER A 215 -8.48 0.31 30.03
C SER A 215 -9.74 0.59 30.85
N ILE A 216 -10.05 -0.29 31.79
CA ILE A 216 -11.13 -0.12 32.78
C ILE A 216 -10.54 0.51 34.03
N LYS A 217 -10.94 1.73 34.36
CA LYS A 217 -10.57 2.40 35.62
C LYS A 217 -11.83 2.62 36.45
N VAL A 218 -11.82 2.18 37.70
CA VAL A 218 -12.92 2.43 38.64
C VAL A 218 -12.59 3.71 39.41
N ARG A 219 -13.35 4.78 39.17
CA ARG A 219 -13.23 6.05 39.90
C ARG A 219 -14.39 6.20 40.86
N LYS A 220 -14.13 6.73 42.07
CA LYS A 220 -15.19 7.13 42.99
C LYS A 220 -15.54 8.59 42.75
N ASN A 221 -16.80 8.87 42.42
CA ASN A 221 -17.29 10.23 42.25
C ASN A 221 -17.57 10.91 43.60
N ALA A 222 -17.81 12.23 43.57
CA ALA A 222 -18.14 13.03 44.77
C ALA A 222 -19.33 12.50 45.60
N LYS A 223 -20.19 11.66 45.01
CA LYS A 223 -21.32 10.97 45.67
C LYS A 223 -20.97 9.56 46.17
N GLN A 224 -19.68 9.21 46.29
CA GLN A 224 -19.19 7.88 46.66
C GLN A 224 -19.66 6.71 45.77
N GLN A 225 -20.25 7.00 44.61
CA GLN A 225 -20.62 5.99 43.62
C GLN A 225 -19.40 5.61 42.78
N GLU A 226 -19.22 4.31 42.56
CA GLU A 226 -18.19 3.77 41.69
C GLU A 226 -18.63 3.94 40.24
N VAL A 227 -17.91 4.78 39.50
CA VAL A 227 -18.10 4.95 38.06
C VAL A 227 -16.97 4.22 37.36
N VAL A 228 -17.37 3.26 36.53
CA VAL A 228 -16.47 2.49 35.70
C VAL A 228 -16.22 3.30 34.43
N GLU A 229 -15.02 3.87 34.30
CA GLU A 229 -14.58 4.55 33.09
C GLU A 229 -13.90 3.53 32.17
N THR A 230 -14.45 3.37 30.96
CA THR A 230 -13.88 2.51 29.93
C THR A 230 -13.23 3.39 28.86
N THR A 231 -11.95 3.17 28.58
CA THR A 231 -11.23 3.92 27.54
C THR A 231 -10.37 2.98 26.71
N TRP A 232 -10.37 3.15 25.39
CA TRP A 232 -9.47 2.43 24.50
C TRP A 232 -8.07 3.06 24.55
N ALA A 233 -7.11 2.35 25.11
CA ALA A 233 -5.70 2.73 25.16
C ALA A 233 -4.90 1.86 24.18
N ARG A 234 -3.76 2.34 23.68
CA ARG A 234 -2.86 1.57 22.80
C ARG A 234 -2.22 0.42 23.57
N GLU A 235 -2.14 -0.78 22.97
CA GLU A 235 -1.52 -1.98 23.57
C GLU A 235 -0.01 -1.84 23.69
N PHE A 236 0.62 -1.17 22.71
CA PHE A 236 2.08 -0.99 22.65
C PHE A 236 2.44 0.50 22.67
N ALA A 237 3.51 0.82 23.39
CA ALA A 237 4.23 2.07 23.23
C ALA A 237 5.40 1.84 22.27
N LEU A 238 5.29 2.46 21.09
CA LEU A 238 6.24 2.34 19.98
C LEU A 238 7.03 3.64 19.88
N GLU A 239 8.34 3.57 20.09
CA GLU A 239 9.26 4.68 19.84
C GLU A 239 10.04 4.39 18.55
N VAL A 240 9.83 5.21 17.52
CA VAL A 240 10.55 5.10 16.25
C VAL A 240 11.93 5.71 16.43
N LEU A 241 12.95 4.87 16.36
CA LEU A 241 14.35 5.32 16.39
C LEU A 241 14.80 5.67 14.97
N PRO A 242 15.71 6.64 14.82
CA PRO A 242 16.28 6.94 13.53
C PRO A 242 17.01 5.71 12.96
N ALA A 243 16.95 5.58 11.64
CA ALA A 243 17.72 4.59 10.91
C ALA A 243 19.23 4.80 11.16
N LEU A 244 20.01 3.72 11.05
CA LEU A 244 21.44 3.78 11.29
C LEU A 244 22.10 4.73 10.29
N THR A 245 23.00 5.57 10.81
CA THR A 245 23.82 6.44 9.98
C THR A 245 24.82 5.64 9.15
N GLU A 246 25.31 6.21 8.06
CA GLU A 246 26.29 5.54 7.17
C GLU A 246 27.55 5.08 7.93
N VAL A 247 27.98 5.86 8.93
CA VAL A 247 29.12 5.52 9.79
C VAL A 247 28.83 4.28 10.66
N GLU A 248 27.63 4.19 11.23
CA GLU A 248 27.21 3.05 12.03
C GLU A 248 27.02 1.79 11.18
N LEU A 249 26.51 1.94 9.96
CA LEU A 249 26.42 0.85 8.98
C LEU A 249 27.80 0.33 8.58
N ALA A 250 28.76 1.21 8.30
CA ALA A 250 30.13 0.80 7.99
C ALA A 250 30.79 0.06 9.16
N ARG A 251 30.56 0.52 10.40
CA ARG A 251 31.04 -0.15 11.61
C ARG A 251 30.39 -1.52 11.82
N LEU A 252 29.09 -1.63 11.59
CA LEU A 252 28.39 -2.91 11.64
C LEU A 252 28.85 -3.86 10.55
N ALA A 253 29.03 -3.39 9.33
CA ALA A 253 29.55 -4.19 8.23
C ALA A 253 30.97 -4.71 8.54
N ALA A 254 31.84 -3.87 9.10
CA ALA A 254 33.16 -4.28 9.57
C ALA A 254 33.06 -5.32 10.71
N ALA A 255 32.15 -5.13 11.66
CA ALA A 255 31.91 -6.08 12.74
C ALA A 255 31.34 -7.42 12.24
N GLN A 256 30.43 -7.41 11.26
CA GLN A 256 29.86 -8.60 10.62
C GLN A 256 30.90 -9.34 9.78
N ALA A 257 31.75 -8.61 9.05
CA ALA A 257 32.88 -9.16 8.32
C ALA A 257 33.89 -9.82 9.27
N ALA A 258 34.19 -9.18 10.41
CA ALA A 258 35.09 -9.71 11.43
C ALA A 258 34.50 -10.89 12.23
N ALA A 259 33.19 -10.88 12.48
CA ALA A 259 32.47 -11.96 13.17
C ALA A 259 32.28 -13.21 12.30
N GLY A 260 32.67 -13.15 11.01
CA GLY A 260 32.59 -14.27 10.09
C GLY A 260 31.14 -14.63 9.75
N GLY A 261 30.50 -13.78 8.93
CA GLY A 261 29.30 -14.09 8.14
C GLY A 261 28.31 -15.06 8.79
N ILE A 262 27.48 -14.56 9.72
CA ILE A 262 26.34 -15.34 10.22
C ILE A 262 25.46 -15.71 9.01
N SER A 263 25.35 -17.01 8.77
CA SER A 263 24.53 -17.63 7.73
C SER A 263 23.07 -17.24 7.89
N ASP A 264 22.46 -16.84 6.78
CA ASP A 264 21.01 -16.62 6.63
C ASP A 264 20.21 -17.75 7.29
N ASN A 265 19.23 -17.31 8.08
CA ASN A 265 18.39 -18.07 8.99
C ASN A 265 17.54 -19.12 8.24
N ALA A 266 17.49 -20.35 8.79
CA ALA A 266 16.37 -21.28 8.60
C ALA A 266 15.08 -20.74 9.24
#